data_AF-A0A7R9LN48-F1
#
_entry.id   AF-A0A7R9LN48-F1
#
_cell.length_a   1.000
_cell.length_b   1.000
_cell.length_c   1.000
_cell.angle_alpha   90.00
_cell.angle_beta   90.00
_cell.angle_gamma   90.00
#
_symmetry.space_group_name_H-M   'P 1'
#
loop_
_entity.id
_entity.type
_entity.pdbx_description
1 polymer ?
#
loop_
_entity_poly.entity_id
_entity_poly.type
_entity_poly.pdbx_seq_one_letter_code
_entity_poly.pdbx_strand_id
1 'polypeptide(L)'
;MTAKQLEQETGCKIMVRGRGSMRDKKKEEANRGKPNWEHLNDKLHVLITVEDSNNRASVKIQRAIDEIKKLLIPITDGEDELKKRQLMELAIINGTYRDSSQRNSSKSHSFSVDLWFF
;
A
#
# COMPACT_ATOMS: atom_id res chain seq x y z
N MET A 1 -4.33 -7.24 -5.94
CA MET A 1 -5.01 -7.08 -4.65
C MET A 1 -4.65 -5.74 -4.04
N THR A 2 -5.58 -4.78 -4.07
CA THR A 2 -5.46 -3.51 -3.35
C THR A 2 -6.15 -3.63 -1.99
N ALA A 3 -5.83 -2.74 -1.03
CA ALA A 3 -6.49 -2.73 0.27
C ALA A 3 -8.02 -2.67 0.16
N LYS A 4 -8.56 -1.87 -0.79
CA LYS A 4 -10.00 -1.80 -1.06
C LYS A 4 -10.60 -3.10 -1.57
N GLN A 5 -9.90 -3.83 -2.43
CA GLN A 5 -10.35 -5.15 -2.89
C GLN A 5 -10.41 -6.14 -1.72
N LEU A 6 -9.36 -6.14 -0.88
CA LEU A 6 -9.31 -6.99 0.29
C LEU A 6 -10.44 -6.69 1.28
N GLU A 7 -10.77 -5.42 1.50
CA GLU A 7 -11.92 -5.01 2.32
C GLU A 7 -13.26 -5.50 1.74
N GLN A 8 -13.44 -5.39 0.41
CA GLN A 8 -14.65 -5.85 -0.27
C GLN A 8 -14.82 -7.38 -0.23
N GLU A 9 -13.74 -8.13 -0.44
CA GLU A 9 -13.76 -9.60 -0.45
C GLU A 9 -13.96 -10.19 0.95
N THR A 10 -13.32 -9.61 1.96
CA THR A 10 -13.39 -10.10 3.34
C THR A 10 -14.59 -9.55 4.10
N GLY A 11 -15.17 -8.44 3.64
CA GLY A 11 -16.19 -7.69 4.37
C GLY A 11 -15.67 -7.12 5.70
N CYS A 12 -14.35 -6.97 5.81
CA CYS A 12 -13.68 -6.34 6.95
C CYS A 12 -13.16 -4.97 6.54
N LYS A 13 -13.05 -4.05 7.49
CA LYS A 13 -12.37 -2.77 7.31
C LYS A 13 -10.93 -2.91 7.79
N ILE A 14 -9.99 -2.48 6.96
CA ILE A 14 -8.56 -2.73 7.13
C ILE A 14 -7.84 -1.39 7.15
N MET A 15 -7.22 -1.06 8.29
CA MET A 15 -6.54 0.22 8.50
C MET A 15 -5.08 0.00 8.87
N VAL A 16 -4.15 0.67 8.17
CA VAL A 16 -2.74 0.72 8.59
C VAL A 16 -2.59 1.81 9.65
N ARG A 17 -2.06 1.45 10.81
CA ARG A 17 -1.89 2.30 12.01
C ARG A 17 -0.50 2.08 12.60
N GLY A 18 -0.14 2.81 13.66
CA GLY A 18 1.21 2.77 14.21
C GLY A 18 2.15 3.86 13.69
N ARG A 19 3.36 3.87 14.24
CA ARG A 19 4.48 4.72 13.81
C ARG A 19 4.89 4.38 12.38
N GLY A 20 5.05 5.40 11.53
CA GLY A 20 5.42 5.25 10.12
C GLY A 20 4.24 4.89 9.21
N SER A 21 3.00 4.89 9.72
CA SER A 21 1.82 4.65 8.88
C SER A 21 1.52 5.81 7.94
N MET A 22 2.02 7.01 8.22
CA MET A 22 1.84 8.17 7.35
C MET A 22 2.99 8.29 6.36
N ARG A 23 2.65 8.66 5.12
CA ARG A 23 3.66 8.95 4.07
C ARG A 23 4.59 10.10 4.47
N ASP A 24 4.05 11.13 5.11
CA ASP A 24 4.80 12.32 5.53
C ASP A 24 5.19 12.24 7.01
N LYS A 25 6.44 11.85 7.29
CA LYS A 25 6.94 11.72 8.67
C LYS A 25 6.85 13.01 9.50
N LYS A 26 7.06 14.18 8.86
CA LYS A 26 6.92 15.49 9.53
C LYS A 26 5.50 15.76 10.02
N LYS A 27 4.49 15.38 9.22
CA LYS A 27 3.07 15.52 9.61
C LYS A 27 2.69 14.49 10.68
N GLU A 28 3.30 13.31 10.65
CA GLU A 28 3.09 12.29 11.68
C GLU A 28 3.53 12.81 13.05
N GLU A 29 4.75 13.34 13.17
CA GLU A 29 5.28 13.86 14.42
C GLU A 29 4.47 15.06 14.94
N ALA A 30 4.00 15.93 14.05
CA ALA A 30 3.16 17.08 14.42
C ALA A 30 1.74 16.70 14.90
N ASN A 31 1.25 15.50 14.57
CA ASN A 31 -0.06 15.00 15.01
C ASN A 31 0.03 14.01 16.18
N ARG A 32 1.24 13.60 16.57
CA ARG A 32 1.44 12.72 17.73
C ARG A 32 0.90 13.39 18.99
N GLY A 33 0.12 12.65 19.77
CA GLY A 33 -0.49 13.13 21.02
C GLY A 33 -1.81 13.88 20.87
N LYS A 34 -2.33 14.04 19.64
CA LYS A 34 -3.69 14.55 19.41
C LYS A 34 -4.74 13.45 19.62
N PRO A 35 -5.98 13.79 20.02
CA PRO A 35 -7.08 12.83 20.05
C PRO A 35 -7.27 12.20 18.66
N ASN A 36 -7.57 10.91 18.61
CA ASN A 36 -7.63 10.06 17.40
C ASN A 36 -6.28 9.71 16.74
N TRP A 37 -5.15 10.21 17.25
CA TRP A 37 -3.79 9.95 16.74
C TRP A 37 -2.90 9.19 17.75
N GLU A 38 -3.49 8.65 18.80
CA GLU A 38 -2.77 7.91 19.85
C GLU A 38 -2.01 6.71 19.30
N HIS A 39 -2.56 6.06 18.27
CA HIS A 39 -1.94 4.94 17.57
C HIS A 39 -0.56 5.28 16.96
N LEU A 40 -0.20 6.55 16.77
CA LEU A 40 1.12 6.92 16.27
C LEU A 40 2.25 6.61 17.26
N ASN A 41 1.92 6.33 18.52
CA ASN A 41 2.88 5.89 19.54
C ASN A 41 3.17 4.39 19.45
N ASP A 42 2.25 3.61 18.89
CA ASP A 42 2.39 2.18 18.75
C ASP A 42 3.33 1.79 17.61
N LYS A 43 3.76 0.53 17.59
CA LYS A 43 4.51 -0.04 16.45
C LYS A 43 3.60 -0.10 15.22
N LEU A 44 4.19 -0.07 14.02
CA LEU A 44 3.44 -0.22 12.76
C LEU A 44 2.61 -1.52 12.81
N HIS A 45 1.30 -1.39 12.62
CA HIS A 45 0.36 -2.50 12.71
C HIS A 45 -0.84 -2.30 11.78
N VAL A 46 -1.57 -3.39 11.54
CA VAL A 46 -2.82 -3.38 10.79
C VAL A 46 -3.98 -3.62 11.74
N LEU A 47 -4.93 -2.71 11.75
CA LEU A 47 -6.18 -2.83 12.49
C LEU A 47 -7.25 -3.40 11.56
N ILE A 48 -7.87 -4.52 11.95
CA ILE A 48 -8.96 -5.17 11.23
C ILE A 48 -10.22 -5.03 12.09
N THR A 49 -11.27 -4.44 11.53
CA THR A 49 -12.57 -4.33 12.20
C THR A 49 -13.65 -4.96 11.34
N VAL A 50 -14.60 -5.67 11.96
CA VAL A 50 -15.72 -6.30 11.27
C VAL A 50 -17.01 -5.98 12.01
N GLU A 51 -18.07 -5.73 11.27
CA GLU A 51 -19.42 -5.52 11.79
C GLU A 51 -20.32 -6.65 11.28
N ASP A 52 -20.46 -7.72 12.07
CA ASP A 52 -21.32 -8.86 11.79
C ASP A 52 -21.66 -9.62 13.09
N SER A 53 -22.55 -10.60 12.99
CA SER A 53 -22.79 -11.62 14.01
C SER A 53 -21.51 -12.38 14.41
N ASN A 54 -21.34 -12.69 15.69
CA ASN A 54 -20.12 -13.31 16.25
C ASN A 54 -19.58 -14.50 15.44
N ASN A 55 -20.47 -15.42 15.02
CA ASN A 55 -20.07 -16.61 14.25
C ASN A 55 -19.54 -16.27 12.84
N ARG A 56 -20.04 -15.21 12.20
CA ARG A 56 -19.57 -14.77 10.89
C ARG A 56 -18.35 -13.85 11.00
N ALA A 57 -18.31 -13.02 12.03
CA ALA A 57 -17.22 -12.10 12.32
C ALA A 57 -15.89 -12.85 12.48
N SER A 58 -15.88 -13.96 13.24
CA SER A 58 -14.68 -14.78 13.44
C SER A 58 -14.13 -15.34 12.12
N VAL A 59 -15.00 -15.87 11.26
CA VAL A 59 -14.64 -16.42 9.95
C VAL A 59 -14.11 -15.33 9.02
N LYS A 60 -14.75 -14.15 8.99
CA LYS A 60 -14.31 -13.01 8.18
C LYS A 60 -12.96 -12.47 8.62
N ILE A 61 -12.76 -12.29 9.93
CA ILE A 61 -11.49 -11.85 10.50
C ILE A 61 -10.38 -12.86 10.16
N GLN A 62 -10.64 -14.15 10.34
CA GLN A 62 -9.64 -15.18 10.05
C GLN A 62 -9.20 -15.13 8.58
N ARG A 63 -10.15 -15.01 7.65
CA ARG A 63 -9.84 -14.85 6.22
C ARG A 63 -9.00 -13.60 5.95
N ALA A 64 -9.36 -12.47 6.55
CA ALA A 64 -8.60 -11.23 6.39
C ALA A 64 -7.16 -11.36 6.94
N ILE A 65 -6.98 -12.03 8.07
CA ILE A 65 -5.66 -12.29 8.67
C ILE A 65 -4.80 -13.12 7.72
N ASP A 66 -5.36 -14.17 7.12
CA ASP A 66 -4.61 -15.07 6.26
C ASP A 66 -4.14 -14.38 4.98
N GLU A 67 -4.98 -13.51 4.38
CA GLU A 67 -4.58 -12.70 3.23
C GLU A 67 -3.53 -11.63 3.61
N ILE A 68 -3.71 -10.93 4.74
CA ILE A 68 -2.72 -9.94 5.19
C ILE A 68 -1.37 -10.59 5.47
N LYS A 69 -1.35 -11.79 6.09
CA LYS A 69 -0.10 -12.52 6.35
C LYS A 69 0.67 -12.83 5.07
N LYS A 70 -0.01 -13.17 3.97
CA LYS A 70 0.64 -13.38 2.67
C LYS A 70 1.32 -12.10 2.16
N LEU A 71 0.70 -10.95 2.41
CA LEU A 71 1.25 -9.65 2.00
C LEU A 71 2.42 -9.17 2.88
N LEU A 72 2.52 -9.66 4.12
CA LEU A 72 3.60 -9.30 5.05
C LEU A 72 4.91 -10.03 4.78
N ILE A 73 4.90 -11.10 3.97
CA ILE A 73 6.09 -11.86 3.61
C ILE A 73 6.65 -11.27 2.32
N PRO A 74 7.81 -10.59 2.35
CA PRO A 74 8.42 -10.07 1.14
C PRO A 74 8.82 -11.24 0.23
N ILE A 75 8.24 -11.29 -0.96
CA ILE A 75 8.70 -12.19 -2.03
C ILE A 75 10.05 -11.62 -2.52
N THR A 76 11.03 -12.49 -2.74
CA THR A 76 12.38 -12.10 -3.21
C THR A 76 12.33 -11.22 -4.46
N ASP A 77 13.22 -10.23 -4.52
CA ASP A 77 13.26 -9.20 -5.57
C ASP A 77 13.24 -9.82 -6.98
N GLY A 78 12.17 -9.58 -7.73
CA GLY A 78 12.01 -10.03 -9.12
C GLY A 78 10.71 -10.78 -9.39
N GLU A 79 10.16 -11.47 -8.39
CA GLU A 79 8.97 -12.32 -8.55
C GLU A 79 7.67 -11.70 -8.04
N ASP A 80 7.73 -10.52 -7.44
CA ASP A 80 6.54 -9.80 -6.99
C ASP A 80 5.79 -9.15 -8.17
N GLU A 81 5.08 -9.99 -8.93
CA GLU A 81 4.21 -9.56 -10.02
C GLU A 81 3.11 -8.62 -9.54
N LEU A 82 2.63 -8.81 -8.30
CA LEU A 82 1.57 -8.00 -7.73
C LEU A 82 2.03 -6.54 -7.58
N LYS A 83 3.22 -6.32 -7.01
CA LYS A 83 3.83 -5.00 -6.89
C LYS A 83 4.08 -4.35 -8.26
N LYS A 84 4.56 -5.13 -9.24
CA LYS A 84 4.77 -4.63 -10.62
C LYS A 84 3.47 -4.14 -11.25
N ARG A 85 2.39 -4.93 -11.15
CA ARG A 85 1.06 -4.53 -11.67
C ARG A 85 0.54 -3.27 -10.99
N GLN A 86 0.65 -3.17 -9.66
CA GLN A 86 0.23 -1.99 -8.92
C GLN A 86 1.01 -0.73 -9.30
N LEU A 87 2.34 -0.83 -9.44
CA LEU A 87 3.19 0.29 -9.85
C LEU A 87 2.89 0.73 -11.29
N MET A 88 2.61 -0.23 -12.18
CA MET A 88 2.18 0.04 -13.55
C MET A 88 0.84 0.79 -13.58
N GLU A 89 -0.18 0.27 -12.90
CA GLU A 89 -1.49 0.94 -12.80
C GLU A 89 -1.37 2.35 -12.21
N LEU A 90 -0.56 2.52 -11.17
CA LEU A 90 -0.31 3.82 -10.55
C LEU A 90 0.38 4.80 -11.52
N ALA A 91 1.36 4.33 -12.30
CA ALA A 91 2.04 5.14 -13.29
C ALA A 91 1.12 5.57 -14.44
N ILE A 92 0.18 4.70 -14.84
CA ILE A 92 -0.86 5.02 -15.84
C ILE A 92 -1.79 6.11 -15.29
N ILE A 93 -2.28 5.94 -14.05
CA ILE A 93 -3.16 6.94 -13.39
C ILE A 93 -2.45 8.30 -13.27
N ASN A 94 -1.16 8.31 -12.96
CA ASN A 94 -0.38 9.54 -12.81
C ASN A 94 0.13 10.10 -14.16
N GLY A 95 -0.08 9.40 -15.28
CA GLY A 95 0.43 9.80 -16.60
C GLY A 95 1.95 9.72 -16.75
N THR A 96 2.66 9.08 -15.82
CA THR A 96 4.12 8.91 -15.83
C THR A 96 4.55 7.57 -16.42
N TYR A 97 3.61 6.75 -16.90
CA TYR A 97 3.90 5.45 -17.52
C TYR A 97 4.74 5.63 -18.78
N ARG A 98 5.90 4.96 -18.82
CA ARG A 98 6.77 4.91 -19.99
C ARG A 98 6.79 3.49 -20.51
N ASP A 99 6.26 3.29 -21.71
CA ASP A 99 6.35 2.00 -22.38
C ASP A 99 7.81 1.73 -22.78
N SER A 100 8.41 0.70 -22.18
CA SER A 100 9.76 0.26 -22.53
C SER A 100 9.88 -0.31 -23.96
N SER A 101 8.78 -0.48 -24.68
CA SER A 101 8.73 -0.97 -26.07
C SER A 101 8.80 0.11 -27.15
N GLN A 102 8.72 1.41 -26.81
CA GLN A 102 8.94 2.49 -27.78
C GLN A 102 10.42 2.92 -27.83
N ARG A 103 11.29 2.01 -28.28
CA ARG A 103 12.69 2.34 -28.65
C ARG A 103 12.99 2.23 -30.14
N ASN A 104 11.97 2.13 -31.00
CA ASN A 104 12.16 2.20 -32.46
C ASN A 104 11.04 2.98 -33.15
N SER A 105 10.97 4.30 -32.94
CA SER A 105 10.65 5.24 -34.03
C SER A 105 10.77 6.70 -33.57
N SER A 106 11.84 7.35 -34.04
CA SER A 106 11.86 8.77 -34.44
C SER A 106 11.30 9.83 -33.48
N LYS A 107 12.19 10.46 -32.70
CA LYS A 107 12.67 11.85 -32.87
C LYS A 107 13.30 12.33 -31.56
N SER A 108 14.47 12.92 -31.73
CA SER A 108 15.26 13.71 -30.78
C SER A 108 14.40 14.64 -29.93
N HIS A 109 14.63 14.66 -28.62
CA HIS A 109 15.04 15.80 -27.80
C HIS A 109 15.56 15.25 -26.46
N SER A 110 16.84 15.48 -26.18
CA SER A 110 17.48 15.11 -24.92
C SER A 110 17.14 16.15 -23.86
N PHE A 111 16.60 15.70 -22.72
CA PHE A 111 16.69 16.43 -21.45
C PHE A 111 17.05 15.41 -20.36
N SER A 112 18.25 15.57 -19.81
CA SER A 112 18.73 14.82 -18.65
C SER A 112 18.31 15.57 -17.38
N VAL A 113 17.77 14.85 -16.40
CA VAL A 113 17.72 15.31 -15.01
C VAL A 113 18.41 14.24 -14.16
N ASP A 114 19.52 14.62 -13.54
CA ASP A 114 20.34 13.76 -12.71
C ASP A 114 19.55 13.24 -11.51
N LEU A 115 19.49 11.92 -11.38
CA LEU A 115 18.94 11.22 -10.22
C LEU A 115 20.08 10.92 -9.23
N TRP A 116 20.79 11.96 -8.79
CA TRP A 116 21.66 11.90 -7.62
C TRP A 116 21.15 12.89 -6.58
N PHE A 117 20.12 12.47 -5.86
CA PHE A 117 19.88 12.94 -4.49
C PHE A 117 19.28 11.76 -3.71
N PHE A 118 20.19 10.88 -3.30
CA PHE A 118 20.10 10.23 -1.99
C PHE A 118 20.78 11.17 -0.98
#